data_AF-A0A3F2V4C6-F1
#
_entry.id   AF-A0A3F2V4C6-F1
#
_cell.length_a   1.000
_cell.length_b   1.000
_cell.length_c   1.000
_cell.angle_alpha   90.00
_cell.angle_beta   90.00
_cell.angle_gamma   90.00
#
_symmetry.space_group_name_H-M   'P 1'
#
loop_
_entity.id
_entity.type
_entity.pdbx_description
1 polymer ?
#
loop_
_entity_poly.entity_id
_entity_poly.type
_entity_poly.pdbx_seq_one_letter_code
_entity_poly.pdbx_strand_id
1 'polypeptide(L)'
;MASDYVSVIRSLLPNGPYRLLGWSMGGMLAMAMASQLEAQGEQVEFIGLIDTTQTLDSEWAARHNRAIEYLDYLAGYWPSAISHDGRQNLIERLEALPTEAQLDHLLEWARQQHLPLESLDIESIELQITLRDKGHRLMREHALKPVQAPLHIGWAEETVKEHGQRSPGDWSSFTTGKTQINVVAGDHWQILKAQSLHADLCRHLGDQSNQNM
;
A
#
# COMPACT_ATOMS: atom_id res chain seq x y z
N MET A 1 -5.21 12.83 -9.14
CA MET A 1 -4.14 11.90 -8.71
C MET A 1 -3.57 11.10 -9.87
N ALA A 2 -4.23 10.04 -10.36
CA ALA A 2 -3.64 9.21 -11.43
C ALA A 2 -3.32 10.00 -12.71
N SER A 3 -4.21 10.90 -13.14
CA SER A 3 -3.96 11.76 -14.31
C SER A 3 -2.77 12.70 -14.13
N ASP A 4 -2.55 13.20 -12.92
CA ASP A 4 -1.42 14.08 -12.61
C ASP A 4 -0.11 13.28 -12.71
N TYR A 5 -0.07 12.08 -12.14
CA TYR A 5 1.10 11.20 -12.23
C TYR A 5 1.36 10.73 -13.66
N VAL A 6 0.31 10.39 -14.42
CA VAL A 6 0.44 10.08 -15.86
C VAL A 6 1.05 11.26 -16.60
N SER A 7 0.59 12.50 -16.35
CA SER A 7 1.18 13.69 -16.97
C SER A 7 2.66 13.84 -16.63
N VAL A 8 3.05 13.59 -15.37
CA VAL A 8 4.44 13.68 -14.93
C VAL A 8 5.30 12.62 -15.61
N ILE A 9 4.91 11.34 -15.57
CA ILE A 9 5.73 10.28 -16.19
C ILE A 9 5.85 10.46 -17.71
N ARG A 10 4.79 10.92 -18.39
CA ARG A 10 4.83 11.18 -19.83
C ARG A 10 5.70 12.38 -20.19
N SER A 11 5.91 13.32 -19.27
CA SER A 11 6.88 14.40 -19.50
C SER A 11 8.34 13.90 -19.51
N LEU A 12 8.62 12.76 -18.87
CA LEU A 12 9.96 12.17 -18.76
C LEU A 12 10.16 11.03 -19.78
N LEU A 13 9.13 10.21 -19.97
CA LEU A 13 9.09 9.10 -20.92
C LEU A 13 7.81 9.26 -21.76
N PRO A 14 7.86 10.01 -22.89
CA PRO A 14 6.66 10.37 -23.65
C PRO A 14 5.90 9.20 -24.25
N ASN A 15 6.63 8.15 -24.63
CA ASN A 15 6.09 6.92 -25.20
C ASN A 15 6.62 5.73 -24.38
N GLY A 16 5.78 4.72 -24.20
CA GLY A 16 6.14 3.49 -23.48
C GLY A 16 7.22 2.63 -24.17
N PRO A 17 7.40 1.39 -23.70
CA PRO A 17 6.54 0.70 -22.74
C PRO A 17 6.72 1.20 -21.30
N TYR A 18 5.62 1.37 -20.59
CA TYR A 18 5.64 1.72 -19.17
C TYR A 18 5.71 0.46 -18.30
N ARG A 19 6.47 0.56 -17.21
CA ARG A 19 6.52 -0.43 -16.14
C ARG A 19 6.13 0.28 -14.86
N LEU A 20 5.04 -0.15 -14.24
CA LEU A 20 4.49 0.47 -13.04
C LEU A 20 4.59 -0.53 -11.88
N LEU A 21 4.93 -0.04 -10.70
CA LEU A 21 4.96 -0.85 -9.49
C LEU A 21 4.41 -0.02 -8.34
N GLY A 22 3.55 -0.64 -7.54
CA GLY A 22 2.95 0.00 -6.39
C GLY A 22 2.80 -0.98 -5.23
N TRP A 23 3.05 -0.48 -4.03
CA TRP A 23 2.81 -1.19 -2.79
C TRP A 23 1.60 -0.59 -2.07
N SER A 24 0.76 -1.44 -1.47
CA SER A 24 -0.41 -1.01 -0.71
C SER A 24 -1.31 -0.11 -1.57
N MET A 25 -1.74 1.04 -1.08
CA MET A 25 -2.47 2.05 -1.87
C MET A 25 -1.77 2.42 -3.19
N GLY A 26 -0.44 2.38 -3.24
CA GLY A 26 0.33 2.62 -4.46
C GLY A 26 0.02 1.64 -5.60
N GLY A 27 -0.37 0.40 -5.28
CA GLY A 27 -0.76 -0.58 -6.31
C GLY A 27 -2.09 -0.22 -6.98
N MET A 28 -3.07 0.26 -6.20
CA MET A 28 -4.32 0.82 -6.74
C MET A 28 -4.03 2.00 -7.67
N LEU A 29 -3.07 2.85 -7.31
CA LEU A 29 -2.65 3.98 -8.12
C LEU A 29 -1.97 3.53 -9.41
N ALA A 30 -1.09 2.52 -9.34
CA ALA A 30 -0.44 1.92 -10.49
C ALA A 30 -1.46 1.36 -11.49
N MET A 31 -2.50 0.66 -11.01
CA MET A 31 -3.62 0.19 -11.85
C MET A 31 -4.37 1.35 -12.52
N ALA A 32 -4.71 2.40 -11.75
CA ALA A 32 -5.41 3.57 -12.28
C ALA A 32 -4.57 4.32 -13.34
N MET A 33 -3.26 4.43 -13.13
CA MET A 33 -2.32 5.01 -14.09
C MET A 33 -2.21 4.13 -15.35
N ALA A 34 -2.08 2.81 -15.19
CA ALA A 34 -1.99 1.86 -16.31
C ALA A 34 -3.22 1.94 -17.22
N SER A 35 -4.43 1.94 -16.63
CA SER A 35 -5.66 2.04 -17.41
C SER A 35 -5.73 3.34 -18.22
N GLN A 36 -5.25 4.46 -17.66
CA GLN A 36 -5.22 5.74 -18.39
C GLN A 36 -4.17 5.74 -19.51
N LEU A 37 -3.00 5.15 -19.29
CA LEU A 37 -1.96 5.02 -20.32
C LEU A 37 -2.47 4.15 -21.48
N GLU A 38 -3.03 2.98 -21.19
CA GLU A 38 -3.56 2.07 -22.22
C GLU A 38 -4.72 2.72 -22.99
N ALA A 39 -5.61 3.46 -22.31
CA ALA A 39 -6.69 4.21 -22.97
C ALA A 39 -6.16 5.33 -23.88
N GLN A 40 -4.93 5.81 -23.65
CA GLN A 40 -4.24 6.77 -24.51
C GLN A 40 -3.44 6.09 -25.63
N GLY A 41 -3.51 4.76 -25.76
CA GLY A 41 -2.80 3.99 -26.78
C GLY A 41 -1.36 3.63 -26.41
N GLU A 42 -0.93 3.92 -25.17
CA GLU A 42 0.41 3.56 -24.70
C GLU A 42 0.49 2.09 -24.27
N GLN A 43 1.66 1.49 -24.46
CA GLN A 43 1.92 0.14 -23.99
C GLN A 43 2.35 0.15 -22.52
N VAL A 44 1.69 -0.67 -21.69
CA VAL A 44 2.13 -1.01 -20.33
C VAL A 44 2.53 -2.49 -20.34
N GLU A 45 3.79 -2.78 -20.02
CA GLU A 45 4.32 -4.15 -20.14
C GLU A 45 4.55 -4.85 -18.80
N PHE A 46 4.42 -4.11 -17.70
CA PHE A 46 4.57 -4.65 -16.35
C PHE A 46 3.75 -3.83 -15.36
N ILE A 47 2.97 -4.52 -14.52
CA ILE A 47 2.36 -3.94 -13.32
C ILE A 47 2.69 -4.81 -12.12
N GLY A 48 3.46 -4.26 -11.17
CA GLY A 48 3.76 -4.88 -9.89
C GLY A 48 2.78 -4.42 -8.81
N LEU A 49 2.02 -5.35 -8.23
CA LEU A 49 1.12 -5.11 -7.11
C LEU A 49 1.71 -5.78 -5.86
N ILE A 50 2.29 -4.97 -4.97
CA ILE A 50 2.91 -5.48 -3.74
C ILE A 50 1.93 -5.28 -2.60
N ASP A 51 1.44 -6.39 -2.06
CA ASP A 51 0.52 -6.50 -0.94
C ASP A 51 -0.64 -5.48 -1.00
N THR A 52 -1.25 -5.37 -2.17
CA THR A 52 -2.28 -4.38 -2.50
C THR A 52 -3.64 -5.03 -2.46
N THR A 53 -4.47 -4.73 -1.47
CA THR A 53 -5.83 -5.29 -1.37
C THR A 53 -6.82 -4.52 -2.26
N GLN A 54 -7.86 -5.20 -2.77
CA GLN A 54 -8.93 -4.53 -3.57
C GLN A 54 -9.90 -3.75 -2.70
N THR A 55 -10.06 -4.17 -1.46
CA THR A 55 -10.90 -3.54 -0.46
C THR A 55 -10.02 -3.25 0.74
N LEU A 56 -10.01 -2.00 1.20
CA LEU A 56 -9.73 -1.76 2.60
C LEU A 56 -10.79 -2.54 3.36
N ASP A 57 -10.36 -3.51 4.16
CA ASP A 57 -11.28 -4.41 4.83
C ASP A 57 -12.38 -3.60 5.54
N SER A 58 -13.60 -4.11 5.55
CA SER A 58 -14.73 -3.41 6.15
C SER A 58 -14.46 -3.07 7.62
N GLU A 59 -13.57 -3.82 8.28
CA GLU A 59 -13.07 -3.53 9.63
C GLU A 59 -12.14 -2.32 9.69
N TRP A 60 -11.19 -2.15 8.75
CA TRP A 60 -10.37 -0.95 8.64
C TRP A 60 -11.22 0.28 8.35
N ALA A 61 -12.20 0.12 7.45
CA ALA A 61 -13.20 1.14 7.16
C ALA A 61 -14.17 1.42 8.33
N ALA A 62 -14.41 0.46 9.21
CA ALA A 62 -15.30 0.60 10.37
C ALA A 62 -14.60 1.25 11.56
N ARG A 63 -13.27 1.07 11.70
CA ARG A 63 -12.42 1.77 12.66
C ARG A 63 -12.22 3.24 12.25
N HIS A 64 -13.29 4.03 12.21
CA HIS A 64 -13.25 5.50 12.05
C HIS A 64 -12.64 6.18 13.30
N ASN A 65 -11.48 5.69 13.76
CA ASN A 65 -10.77 6.16 14.93
C ASN A 65 -9.37 6.57 14.48
N ARG A 66 -9.18 7.89 14.33
CA ARG A 66 -7.95 8.50 13.83
C ARG A 66 -6.71 8.11 14.64
N ALA A 67 -6.85 7.92 15.95
CA ALA A 67 -5.75 7.51 16.81
C ALA A 67 -5.37 6.05 16.54
N ILE A 68 -6.33 5.14 16.47
CA ILE A 68 -6.06 3.73 16.16
C ILE A 68 -5.43 3.59 14.78
N GLU A 69 -5.94 4.28 13.77
CA GLU A 69 -5.35 4.27 12.44
C GLU A 69 -3.91 4.80 12.42
N TYR A 70 -3.63 5.85 13.19
CA TYR A 70 -2.27 6.38 13.28
C TYR A 70 -1.34 5.45 14.09
N LEU A 71 -1.84 4.77 15.11
CA LEU A 71 -1.11 3.73 15.84
C LEU A 71 -0.71 2.58 14.91
N ASP A 72 -1.63 2.12 14.06
CA ASP A 72 -1.36 1.07 13.07
C ASP A 72 -0.24 1.50 12.10
N TYR A 73 -0.26 2.77 11.70
CA TYR A 73 0.81 3.36 10.90
C TYR A 73 2.15 3.36 11.65
N LEU A 74 2.19 3.83 12.91
CA LEU A 74 3.42 3.82 13.72
C LEU A 74 3.96 2.40 13.94
N ALA A 75 3.08 1.42 14.18
CA ALA A 75 3.46 0.02 14.39
C ALA A 75 4.11 -0.59 13.15
N GLY A 76 3.69 -0.17 11.96
CA GLY A 76 4.31 -0.56 10.70
C GLY A 76 5.74 -0.06 10.51
N TYR A 77 6.02 1.19 10.90
CA TYR A 77 7.37 1.77 10.80
C TYR A 77 8.30 1.32 11.92
N TRP A 78 7.76 1.10 13.12
CA TRP A 78 8.53 0.71 14.32
C TRP A 78 8.01 -0.58 14.97
N PRO A 79 7.99 -1.72 14.25
CA PRO A 79 7.46 -2.98 14.78
C PRO A 79 8.26 -3.52 15.97
N SER A 80 9.54 -3.14 16.11
CA SER A 80 10.36 -3.50 17.27
C SER A 80 10.05 -2.66 18.51
N ALA A 81 9.50 -1.45 18.34
CA ALA A 81 9.11 -0.58 19.44
C ALA A 81 7.64 -0.80 19.83
N ILE A 82 6.81 -1.23 18.89
CA ILE A 82 5.37 -1.47 19.09
C ILE A 82 5.07 -2.93 18.76
N SER A 83 5.17 -3.80 19.77
CA SER A 83 4.81 -5.21 19.60
C SER A 83 3.31 -5.39 19.35
N HIS A 84 2.91 -6.55 18.84
CA HIS A 84 1.48 -6.88 18.63
C HIS A 84 0.67 -6.72 19.92
N ASP A 85 1.16 -7.29 21.03
CA ASP A 85 0.50 -7.18 22.34
C ASP A 85 0.48 -5.74 22.87
N GLY A 86 1.58 -5.00 22.64
CA GLY A 86 1.67 -3.58 23.01
C GLY A 86 0.68 -2.71 22.24
N ARG A 87 0.53 -2.98 20.94
CA ARG A 87 -0.48 -2.34 20.08
C ARG A 87 -1.88 -2.65 20.58
N GLN A 88 -2.21 -3.91 20.82
CA GLN A 88 -3.54 -4.31 21.27
C GLN A 88 -3.91 -3.68 22.62
N ASN A 89 -2.97 -3.66 23.58
CA ASN A 89 -3.19 -3.01 24.86
C ASN A 89 -3.40 -1.48 24.71
N LEU A 90 -2.68 -0.84 23.79
CA LEU A 90 -2.85 0.59 23.54
C LEU A 90 -4.19 0.89 22.87
N ILE A 91 -4.67 0.03 21.95
CA ILE A 91 -6.01 0.14 21.36
C ILE A 91 -7.07 0.15 22.45
N GLU A 92 -7.06 -0.84 23.36
CA GLU A 92 -8.02 -0.92 24.47
C GLU A 92 -8.01 0.33 25.35
N ARG A 93 -6.82 0.90 25.61
CA ARG A 93 -6.67 2.14 26.37
C ARG A 93 -7.21 3.35 25.63
N LEU A 94 -6.97 3.45 24.32
CA LEU A 94 -7.50 4.53 23.49
C LEU A 94 -9.02 4.46 23.41
N GLU A 95 -9.60 3.28 23.21
CA GLU A 95 -11.05 3.09 23.14
C GLU A 95 -11.79 3.46 24.44
N ALA A 96 -11.10 3.41 25.58
CA ALA A 96 -11.63 3.86 26.87
C ALA A 96 -11.64 5.39 27.07
N LEU A 97 -10.99 6.16 26.19
CA LEU A 97 -10.94 7.62 26.26
C LEU A 97 -11.98 8.27 25.33
N PRO A 98 -12.43 9.52 25.63
CA PRO A 98 -13.17 10.33 24.66
C PRO A 98 -12.40 10.50 23.35
N THR A 99 -13.08 10.44 22.21
CA THR A 99 -12.45 10.44 20.87
C THR A 99 -11.51 11.63 20.66
N GLU A 100 -11.89 12.81 21.13
CA GLU A 100 -11.09 14.04 21.07
C GLU A 100 -9.75 13.95 21.83
N ALA A 101 -9.66 13.10 22.86
CA ALA A 101 -8.45 12.95 23.68
C ALA A 101 -7.53 11.82 23.21
N GLN A 102 -8.01 10.94 22.32
CA GLN A 102 -7.29 9.73 21.92
C GLN A 102 -6.02 10.04 21.13
N LEU A 103 -6.07 11.00 20.21
CA LEU A 103 -4.89 11.33 19.40
C LEU A 103 -3.79 11.95 20.27
N ASP A 104 -4.14 12.90 21.14
CA ASP A 104 -3.19 13.50 22.09
C ASP A 104 -2.54 12.44 22.98
N HIS A 105 -3.34 11.50 23.50
CA HIS A 105 -2.85 10.42 24.35
C HIS A 105 -1.91 9.46 23.60
N LEU A 106 -2.21 9.14 22.33
CA LEU A 106 -1.33 8.35 21.48
C LEU A 106 0.01 9.07 21.24
N LEU A 107 -0.02 10.36 20.94
CA LEU A 107 1.18 11.14 20.65
C LEU A 107 2.07 11.28 21.89
N GLU A 108 1.46 11.49 23.06
CA GLU A 108 2.21 11.53 24.31
C GLU A 108 2.84 10.17 24.63
N TRP A 109 2.09 9.08 24.44
CA TRP A 109 2.66 7.73 24.57
C TRP A 109 3.82 7.50 23.60
N ALA A 110 3.68 7.90 22.34
CA ALA A 110 4.71 7.72 21.32
C ALA A 110 6.00 8.51 21.64
N ARG A 111 5.88 9.72 22.21
CA ARG A 111 7.02 10.48 22.74
C ARG A 111 7.70 9.76 23.90
N GLN A 112 6.93 9.15 24.80
CA GLN A 112 7.48 8.36 25.93
C GLN A 112 8.21 7.09 25.46
N GLN A 113 7.80 6.52 24.33
CA GLN A 113 8.52 5.41 23.68
C GLN A 113 9.76 5.89 22.88
N HIS A 114 10.07 7.19 22.90
CA HIS A 114 11.14 7.81 22.12
C HIS A 114 11.03 7.52 20.61
N LEU A 115 9.80 7.38 20.11
CA LEU A 115 9.58 7.31 18.67
C LEU A 115 9.98 8.65 18.04
N PRO A 116 10.62 8.65 16.87
CA PRO A 116 11.16 9.86 16.24
C PRO A 116 10.04 10.69 15.58
N LEU A 117 9.11 11.19 16.40
CA LEU A 117 8.02 12.08 16.03
C LEU A 117 8.39 13.56 16.18
N GLU A 118 9.61 13.86 16.66
CA GLU A 118 10.06 15.20 17.06
C GLU A 118 9.98 16.26 15.94
N SER A 119 9.90 15.83 14.68
CA SER A 119 9.74 16.72 13.52
C SER A 119 8.28 17.04 13.15
N LEU A 120 7.29 16.45 13.82
CA LEU A 120 5.88 16.57 13.47
C LEU A 120 5.07 17.18 14.62
N ASP A 121 4.46 18.34 14.38
CA ASP A 121 3.43 18.89 15.27
C ASP A 121 2.08 18.18 15.06
N ILE A 122 1.13 18.42 15.97
CA ILE A 122 -0.21 17.82 15.93
C ILE A 122 -0.91 18.17 14.60
N GLU A 123 -0.77 19.41 14.13
CA GLU A 123 -1.37 19.86 12.87
C GLU A 123 -0.85 19.06 11.66
N SER A 124 0.45 18.77 11.61
CA SER A 124 1.06 17.96 10.55
C SER A 124 0.58 16.51 10.60
N ILE A 125 0.42 15.95 11.79
CA ILE A 125 -0.10 14.59 11.97
C ILE A 125 -1.57 14.54 11.55
N GLU A 126 -2.38 15.51 11.96
CA GLU A 126 -3.76 15.61 11.53
C GLU A 126 -3.89 15.79 10.02
N LEU A 127 -3.02 16.57 9.40
CA LEU A 127 -2.97 16.72 7.94
C LEU A 127 -2.63 15.39 7.28
N GLN A 128 -1.62 14.66 7.77
CA GLN A 128 -1.24 13.34 7.25
C GLN A 128 -2.39 12.33 7.34
N ILE A 129 -3.05 12.24 8.49
CA ILE A 129 -4.23 11.40 8.69
C ILE A 129 -5.31 11.79 7.68
N THR A 130 -5.64 13.08 7.60
CA THR A 130 -6.70 13.57 6.69
C THR A 130 -6.39 13.31 5.22
N LEU A 131 -5.14 13.50 4.78
CA LEU A 131 -4.71 13.22 3.42
C LEU A 131 -4.79 11.72 3.10
N ARG A 132 -4.39 10.87 4.05
CA ARG A 132 -4.53 9.40 3.92
C ARG A 132 -5.99 8.99 3.81
N ASP A 133 -6.86 9.48 4.68
CA ASP A 133 -8.29 9.17 4.69
C ASP A 133 -8.94 9.54 3.36
N LYS A 134 -8.65 10.75 2.87
CA LYS A 134 -9.11 11.22 1.56
C LYS A 134 -8.56 10.34 0.43
N GLY A 135 -7.28 9.97 0.46
CA GLY A 135 -6.67 9.07 -0.52
C GLY A 135 -7.37 7.70 -0.56
N HIS A 136 -7.53 7.07 0.60
CA HIS A 136 -8.23 5.80 0.77
C HIS A 136 -9.70 5.86 0.33
N ARG A 137 -10.40 6.95 0.65
CA ARG A 137 -11.78 7.15 0.21
C ARG A 137 -11.86 7.29 -1.31
N LEU A 138 -11.02 8.13 -1.91
CA LEU A 138 -10.97 8.29 -3.37
C LEU A 138 -10.69 6.95 -4.05
N MET A 139 -9.80 6.13 -3.50
CA MET A 139 -9.51 4.79 -4.04
C MET A 139 -10.68 3.82 -3.91
N ARG A 140 -11.44 3.85 -2.81
CA ARG A 140 -12.63 3.02 -2.62
C ARG A 140 -13.79 3.41 -3.54
N GLU A 141 -13.99 4.71 -3.73
CA GLU A 141 -15.08 5.24 -4.56
C GLU A 141 -14.72 5.20 -6.05
N HIS A 142 -13.44 5.11 -6.41
CA HIS A 142 -13.01 5.02 -7.79
C HIS A 142 -13.08 3.58 -8.31
N ALA A 143 -14.02 3.33 -9.23
CA ALA A 143 -14.09 2.05 -9.93
C ALA A 143 -12.86 1.88 -10.83
N LEU A 144 -11.95 0.98 -10.43
CA LEU A 144 -10.82 0.58 -11.26
C LEU A 144 -11.33 -0.04 -12.55
N LYS A 145 -10.75 0.41 -13.67
CA LYS A 145 -11.00 -0.16 -14.98
C LYS A 145 -9.97 -1.28 -15.25
N PRO A 146 -10.38 -2.38 -15.90
CA PRO A 146 -9.44 -3.43 -16.29
C PRO A 146 -8.34 -2.91 -17.23
N VAL A 147 -7.21 -3.60 -17.22
CA VAL A 147 -6.02 -3.33 -18.05
C VAL A 147 -5.69 -4.53 -18.94
N GLN A 148 -4.79 -4.34 -19.91
CA GLN A 148 -4.28 -5.40 -20.78
C GLN A 148 -2.92 -5.92 -20.30
N ALA A 149 -2.17 -5.10 -19.58
CA ALA A 149 -0.84 -5.41 -19.08
C ALA A 149 -0.80 -6.63 -18.14
N PRO A 150 0.31 -7.40 -18.16
CA PRO A 150 0.51 -8.49 -17.21
C PRO A 150 0.64 -7.96 -15.76
N LEU A 151 0.11 -8.74 -14.82
CA LEU A 151 0.17 -8.44 -13.39
C LEU A 151 1.17 -9.36 -12.67
N HIS A 152 2.04 -8.77 -11.87
CA HIS A 152 2.94 -9.45 -10.96
C HIS A 152 2.55 -9.09 -9.53
N ILE A 153 1.96 -10.04 -8.82
CA ILE A 153 1.35 -9.84 -7.51
C ILE A 153 2.22 -10.49 -6.45
N GLY A 154 2.71 -9.69 -5.50
CA GLY A 154 3.43 -10.16 -4.33
C GLY A 154 2.57 -10.01 -3.09
N TRP A 155 2.14 -11.10 -2.46
CA TRP A 155 1.39 -11.07 -1.21
C TRP A 155 2.27 -11.34 -0.01
N ALA A 156 2.04 -10.65 1.09
CA ALA A 156 2.62 -10.98 2.38
C ALA A 156 1.89 -12.18 2.97
N GLU A 157 2.64 -13.09 3.59
CA GLU A 157 2.08 -14.32 4.17
C GLU A 157 1.01 -14.01 5.23
N GLU A 158 1.25 -13.02 6.10
CA GLU A 158 0.27 -12.63 7.11
C GLU A 158 -1.01 -12.05 6.48
N THR A 159 -0.89 -11.24 5.43
CA THR A 159 -2.05 -10.71 4.68
C THR A 159 -2.90 -11.85 4.10
N VAL A 160 -2.27 -12.89 3.55
CA VAL A 160 -3.00 -14.07 3.05
C VAL A 160 -3.69 -14.82 4.20
N LYS A 161 -3.03 -14.95 5.36
CA LYS A 161 -3.62 -15.60 6.55
C LYS A 161 -4.83 -14.84 7.08
N GLU A 162 -4.73 -13.52 7.17
CA GLU A 162 -5.80 -12.63 7.68
C GLU A 162 -7.07 -12.70 6.82
N HIS A 163 -6.92 -12.83 5.50
CA HIS A 163 -8.06 -12.87 4.57
C HIS A 163 -8.59 -14.29 4.25
N GLY A 164 -7.84 -15.35 4.59
CA GLY A 164 -8.30 -16.74 4.51
C GLY A 164 -8.64 -17.18 3.08
N GLN A 165 -9.80 -17.82 2.87
CA GLN A 165 -10.25 -18.27 1.53
C GLN A 165 -10.70 -17.13 0.61
N ARG A 166 -10.92 -15.93 1.16
CA ARG A 166 -11.12 -14.72 0.36
C ARG A 166 -9.71 -14.23 0.08
N SER A 167 -9.13 -14.54 -1.08
CA SER A 167 -7.88 -13.88 -1.49
C SER A 167 -8.01 -12.36 -1.21
N PRO A 168 -6.98 -11.67 -0.70
CA PRO A 168 -7.01 -10.22 -0.41
C PRO A 168 -7.45 -9.33 -1.60
N GLY A 169 -7.50 -9.93 -2.79
CA GLY A 169 -8.34 -9.57 -3.92
C GLY A 169 -8.13 -10.58 -5.06
N ASP A 170 -9.09 -10.69 -5.99
CA ASP A 170 -8.86 -11.41 -7.26
C ASP A 170 -8.44 -10.41 -8.34
N TRP A 171 -7.18 -9.98 -8.29
CA TRP A 171 -6.63 -9.03 -9.26
C TRP A 171 -6.58 -9.61 -10.68
N SER A 172 -6.63 -10.93 -10.83
CA SER A 172 -6.62 -11.57 -12.14
C SER A 172 -7.85 -11.19 -12.98
N SER A 173 -8.97 -10.85 -12.33
CA SER A 173 -10.18 -10.36 -12.99
C SER A 173 -10.06 -8.93 -13.57
N PHE A 174 -9.03 -8.17 -13.18
CA PHE A 174 -8.80 -6.80 -13.63
C PHE A 174 -7.76 -6.69 -14.75
N THR A 175 -7.33 -7.82 -15.30
CA THR A 175 -6.44 -7.83 -16.46
C THR A 175 -6.86 -8.85 -17.52
N THR A 176 -6.60 -8.56 -18.78
CA THR A 176 -6.60 -9.59 -19.84
C THR A 176 -5.21 -10.21 -20.06
N GLY A 177 -4.18 -9.67 -19.40
CA GLY A 177 -2.81 -10.15 -19.42
C GLY A 177 -2.58 -11.35 -18.48
N LYS A 178 -1.37 -11.90 -18.53
CA LYS A 178 -0.97 -12.97 -17.61
C LYS A 178 -0.85 -12.42 -16.19
N THR A 179 -1.33 -13.19 -15.22
CA THR A 179 -1.18 -12.89 -13.80
C THR A 179 -0.21 -13.89 -13.17
N GLN A 180 0.78 -13.38 -12.45
CA GLN A 180 1.70 -14.17 -11.62
C GLN A 180 1.54 -13.77 -10.17
N ILE A 181 1.43 -14.76 -9.28
CA ILE A 181 1.22 -14.55 -7.85
C ILE A 181 2.36 -15.21 -7.09
N ASN A 182 2.99 -14.47 -6.19
CA ASN A 182 4.03 -14.94 -5.29
C ASN A 182 3.66 -14.56 -3.85
N VAL A 183 3.71 -15.53 -2.95
CA VAL A 183 3.54 -15.29 -1.50
C VAL A 183 4.92 -15.18 -0.86
N VAL A 184 5.10 -14.15 -0.05
CA VAL A 184 6.38 -13.75 0.54
C VAL A 184 6.24 -13.77 2.06
N ALA A 185 7.17 -14.42 2.74
CA ALA A 185 7.18 -14.47 4.20
C ALA A 185 7.28 -13.07 4.82
N GLY A 186 6.49 -12.84 5.87
CA GLY A 186 6.40 -11.58 6.59
C GLY A 186 5.01 -10.94 6.50
N ASP A 187 4.91 -9.76 7.09
CA ASP A 187 3.73 -8.90 7.06
C ASP A 187 3.76 -7.85 5.92
N HIS A 188 2.70 -7.04 5.85
CA HIS A 188 2.53 -5.96 4.88
C HIS A 188 3.73 -4.99 4.77
N TRP A 189 4.50 -4.83 5.84
CA TRP A 189 5.65 -3.93 5.91
C TRP A 189 6.96 -4.67 5.64
N GLN A 190 7.11 -5.86 6.21
CA GLN A 190 8.30 -6.70 6.07
C GLN A 190 8.51 -7.19 4.64
N ILE A 191 7.43 -7.38 3.87
CA ILE A 191 7.50 -7.79 2.46
C ILE A 191 8.41 -6.90 1.61
N LEU A 192 8.47 -5.59 1.89
CA LEU A 192 9.33 -4.65 1.16
C LEU A 192 10.83 -4.91 1.38
N LYS A 193 11.20 -5.60 2.46
CA LYS A 193 12.59 -5.96 2.79
C LYS A 193 12.93 -7.39 2.38
N ALA A 194 11.95 -8.16 1.89
CA ALA A 194 12.14 -9.56 1.57
C ALA A 194 13.01 -9.74 0.31
N GLN A 195 14.12 -10.46 0.47
CA GLN A 195 15.03 -10.76 -0.64
C GLN A 195 14.35 -11.57 -1.76
N SER A 196 13.39 -12.43 -1.41
CA SER A 196 12.62 -13.20 -2.39
C SER A 196 11.76 -12.32 -3.29
N LEU A 197 11.13 -11.26 -2.73
CA LEU A 197 10.41 -10.27 -3.53
C LEU A 197 11.37 -9.54 -4.47
N HIS A 198 12.50 -9.05 -3.95
CA HIS A 198 13.47 -8.30 -4.77
C HIS A 198 14.03 -9.16 -5.90
N ALA A 199 14.38 -10.43 -5.62
CA ALA A 199 14.86 -11.35 -6.63
C ALA A 199 13.80 -11.62 -7.71
N ASP A 200 12.52 -11.72 -7.33
CA ASP A 200 11.43 -11.88 -8.27
C ASP A 200 11.23 -10.65 -9.16
N LEU A 201 11.24 -9.45 -8.57
CA LEU A 201 11.17 -8.19 -9.32
C LEU A 201 12.36 -8.05 -10.28
N CYS A 202 13.58 -8.36 -9.84
CA CYS A 202 14.77 -8.35 -10.69
C CYS A 202 14.67 -9.33 -11.87
N ARG A 203 14.00 -10.48 -11.70
CA ARG A 203 13.82 -11.44 -12.81
C ARG A 203 12.90 -10.90 -13.91
N HIS A 204 11.91 -10.08 -13.54
CA HIS A 204 10.91 -9.57 -14.47
C HIS A 204 11.23 -8.17 -15.01
N LEU A 205 11.96 -7.37 -14.22
CA LEU A 205 12.37 -6.00 -14.58
C LEU A 205 13.82 -5.93 -15.09
N GLY A 206 14.62 -6.96 -14.81
CA GLY A 206 16.02 -7.03 -15.20
C GLY A 206 16.18 -7.04 -16.72
N ASP A 207 17.18 -6.31 -17.18
CA ASP A 207 17.48 -6.15 -18.59
C ASP A 207 17.99 -7.49 -19.15
N GLN A 208 17.27 -8.09 -20.13
CA GLN A 208 17.72 -9.30 -20.82
C GLN A 208 18.95 -9.08 -21.71
N SER A 209 19.48 -7.85 -21.75
CA SER A 209 20.64 -7.43 -22.51
C SER A 209 21.98 -8.01 -21.97
N ASN A 210 22.02 -8.53 -20.74
CA ASN A 210 23.26 -9.01 -20.10
C ASN A 210 23.43 -10.53 -20.01
N GLN A 211 22.59 -11.33 -20.68
CA GLN A 211 22.75 -12.80 -20.74
C GLN A 211 23.52 -13.30 -21.97
N ASN A 212 24.05 -12.41 -22.82
CA ASN A 212 24.82 -12.74 -24.02
C ASN A 212 26.17 -12.01 -24.10
N MET A 213 26.95 -12.01 -23.01
CA MET A 213 28.41 -11.73 -23.04
C MET A 213 29.14 -12.81 -22.28
#